data_AF-A0A6A5HRH0-F1
#
_entry.id   AF-A0A6A5HRH0-F1
#
_cell.length_a   1.000
_cell.length_b   1.000
_cell.length_c   1.000
_cell.angle_alpha   90.00
_cell.angle_beta   90.00
_cell.angle_gamma   90.00
#
_symmetry.space_group_name_H-M   'P 1'
#
loop_
_entity.id
_entity.type
_entity.pdbx_description
1 polymer ?
#
loop_
_entity_poly.entity_id
_entity_poly.type
_entity_poly.pdbx_seq_one_letter_code
_entity_poly.pdbx_strand_id
1 'polypeptide(L)'
;MKLFLFCTLLFNVIPSVTSVNFLENLCLKCNTTVEMVLPANIDTFYTLSDLAIKNLCSKFSDNYEDTCYSVINVPLRIQYNILWTLISPFRELICMPLCIFN
;
A
#
# COMPACT_ATOMS: atom_id res chain seq x y z
N MET A 1 6.64 21.60 -10.30
CA MET A 1 7.26 22.10 -9.05
C MET A 1 7.07 21.20 -7.83
N LYS A 2 6.01 20.37 -7.72
CA LYS A 2 5.86 19.43 -6.58
C LYS A 2 6.88 18.27 -6.59
N LEU A 3 7.25 17.79 -7.79
CA LEU A 3 8.24 16.72 -7.97
C LEU A 3 9.64 17.11 -7.47
N PHE A 4 10.04 18.38 -7.67
CA PHE A 4 11.35 18.89 -7.25
C PHE A 4 11.48 18.96 -5.73
N LEU A 5 10.40 19.32 -5.03
CA LEU A 5 10.29 19.34 -3.57
C LEU A 5 10.39 17.93 -2.97
N PHE A 6 9.82 16.93 -3.64
CA PHE A 6 9.94 15.53 -3.22
C PHE A 6 11.38 15.02 -3.38
N CYS A 7 12.04 15.34 -4.50
CA CYS A 7 13.44 14.97 -4.72
C CYS A 7 14.42 15.68 -3.77
N THR A 8 14.16 16.94 -3.39
CA THR A 8 15.01 17.66 -2.42
C THR A 8 14.80 17.21 -0.97
N LEU A 9 13.61 16.70 -0.63
CA LEU A 9 13.37 16.02 0.65
C LEU A 9 14.11 14.67 0.71
N LEU A 10 14.16 13.92 -0.40
CA LEU A 10 14.93 12.66 -0.47
C LEU A 10 16.44 12.89 -0.34
N PHE A 11 16.97 14.01 -0.86
CA PHE A 11 18.40 14.33 -0.78
C PHE A 11 18.86 14.86 0.60
N ASN A 12 18.00 15.57 1.34
CA ASN A 12 18.38 16.18 2.62
C ASN A 12 18.28 15.24 3.83
N VAL A 13 17.74 14.03 3.68
CA VAL A 13 17.61 13.04 4.77
C VAL A 13 18.78 12.05 4.80
N ILE A 14 19.74 12.16 3.88
CA ILE A 14 20.92 11.27 3.86
C ILE A 14 22.19 12.06 4.18
N PRO A 15 22.44 12.45 5.44
CA PRO A 15 23.81 12.54 5.88
C PRO A 15 24.34 11.11 6.03
N SER A 16 25.46 10.87 5.34
CA SER A 16 26.48 9.85 5.56
C SER A 16 26.18 8.66 6.50
N VAL A 17 26.54 7.47 6.01
CA VAL A 17 26.62 6.19 6.72
C VAL A 17 25.28 5.48 6.83
N THR A 18 24.99 4.60 5.89
CA THR A 18 24.47 3.26 6.23
C THR A 18 24.76 2.34 5.05
N SER A 19 25.36 1.20 5.39
CA SER A 19 25.87 0.15 4.51
C SER A 19 24.91 -0.22 3.36
N VAL A 20 25.45 -0.80 2.29
CA VAL A 20 24.68 -1.44 1.21
C VAL A 20 23.46 -2.23 1.74
N ASN A 21 23.61 -2.91 2.89
CA ASN A 21 22.53 -3.58 3.63
C ASN A 21 21.31 -2.70 3.99
N PHE A 22 21.47 -1.40 4.25
CA PHE A 22 20.35 -0.52 4.59
C PHE A 22 19.48 -0.19 3.37
N LEU A 23 20.13 0.11 2.24
CA LEU A 23 19.43 0.33 0.96
C LEU A 23 18.76 -0.94 0.46
N GLU A 24 19.44 -2.10 0.54
CA GLU A 24 18.86 -3.41 0.23
C GLU A 24 17.65 -3.73 1.12
N ASN A 25 17.75 -3.50 2.44
CA ASN A 25 16.64 -3.70 3.37
C ASN A 25 15.46 -2.75 3.08
N LEU A 26 15.71 -1.50 2.71
CA LEU A 26 14.67 -0.55 2.30
C LEU A 26 14.01 -0.95 0.99
N CYS A 27 14.79 -1.41 0.00
CA CYS A 27 14.27 -1.95 -1.25
C CYS A 27 13.36 -3.16 -1.00
N LEU A 28 13.81 -4.12 -0.19
CA LEU A 28 13.03 -5.30 0.16
C LEU A 28 11.75 -4.92 0.91
N LYS A 29 11.84 -4.01 1.88
CA LYS A 29 10.67 -3.51 2.61
C LYS A 29 9.70 -2.77 1.70
N CYS A 30 10.20 -1.99 0.74
CA CYS A 30 9.38 -1.33 -0.27
C CYS A 30 8.63 -2.35 -1.12
N ASN A 31 9.33 -3.34 -1.69
CA ASN A 31 8.72 -4.37 -2.53
C ASN A 31 7.63 -5.12 -1.77
N THR A 32 7.91 -5.57 -0.55
CA THR A 32 6.92 -6.24 0.30
C THR A 32 5.71 -5.34 0.58
N THR A 33 5.93 -4.05 0.86
CA THR A 33 4.83 -3.11 1.11
C THR A 33 3.99 -2.89 -0.15
N VAL A 34 4.63 -2.75 -1.32
CA VAL A 34 3.94 -2.59 -2.60
C VAL A 34 3.16 -3.85 -2.95
N GLU A 35 3.67 -5.05 -2.70
CA GLU A 35 2.93 -6.29 -2.91
C GLU A 35 1.70 -6.42 -2.00
N MET A 36 1.80 -5.96 -0.76
CA MET A 36 0.66 -5.96 0.18
C MET A 36 -0.39 -4.91 -0.17
N VAL A 37 0.04 -3.70 -0.59
CA VAL A 37 -0.86 -2.56 -0.82
C VAL A 37 -1.40 -2.52 -2.26
N LEU A 38 -0.61 -3.00 -3.23
CA LEU A 38 -0.90 -3.04 -4.67
C LEU A 38 -0.53 -4.44 -5.21
N PRO A 39 -1.29 -5.48 -4.82
CA PRO A 39 -1.09 -6.83 -5.33
C PRO A 39 -1.29 -6.85 -6.85
N ALA A 40 -0.63 -7.81 -7.50
CA ALA A 40 -0.74 -8.00 -8.94
C ALA A 40 -2.18 -8.25 -9.41
N ASN A 41 -3.01 -8.87 -8.56
CA ASN A 41 -4.43 -8.99 -8.75
C ASN A 41 -5.19 -8.22 -7.66
N ILE A 42 -6.05 -7.29 -8.09
CA ILE A 42 -6.93 -6.51 -7.22
C ILE A 42 -7.85 -7.37 -6.35
N ASP A 43 -8.24 -8.56 -6.82
CA ASP A 43 -9.09 -9.50 -6.08
C ASP A 43 -8.43 -10.00 -4.78
N THR A 44 -7.09 -10.06 -4.76
CA THR A 44 -6.34 -10.42 -3.55
C THR A 44 -6.56 -9.41 -2.44
N PHE A 45 -6.57 -8.11 -2.75
CA PHE A 45 -6.93 -7.09 -1.76
C PHE A 45 -8.38 -7.23 -1.32
N TYR A 46 -9.31 -7.46 -2.26
CA TYR A 46 -10.72 -7.61 -1.91
C TYR A 46 -10.97 -8.77 -0.96
N THR A 47 -10.40 -9.94 -1.20
CA THR A 47 -10.53 -11.10 -0.31
C THR A 47 -9.96 -10.83 1.10
N LEU A 48 -8.77 -10.23 1.20
CA LEU A 48 -8.16 -9.89 2.49
C LEU A 48 -8.96 -8.82 3.25
N SER A 49 -9.39 -7.77 2.54
CA SER A 49 -10.22 -6.71 3.12
C SER A 49 -11.58 -7.24 3.58
N ASP A 50 -12.19 -8.15 2.83
CA ASP A 50 -13.46 -8.79 3.17
C ASP A 50 -13.40 -9.54 4.50
N LEU A 51 -12.34 -10.34 4.68
CA LEU A 51 -12.09 -11.09 5.90
C LEU A 51 -11.86 -10.17 7.10
N ALA A 52 -11.08 -9.11 6.90
CA ALA A 52 -10.79 -8.12 7.94
C ALA A 52 -12.05 -7.34 8.36
N ILE A 53 -12.87 -6.92 7.40
CA ILE A 53 -14.13 -6.20 7.67
C ILE A 53 -15.12 -7.12 8.38
N LYS A 54 -15.26 -8.38 7.94
CA LYS A 54 -16.12 -9.36 8.63
C LYS A 54 -15.70 -9.57 10.08
N ASN A 55 -14.40 -9.77 10.35
CA ASN A 55 -13.89 -9.91 11.71
C ASN A 55 -14.03 -8.63 12.57
N LEU A 56 -14.06 -7.46 11.93
CA LEU A 56 -14.33 -6.21 12.62
C LEU A 56 -15.83 -6.04 12.93
N CYS A 57 -16.69 -6.39 11.98
CA CYS A 57 -18.14 -6.26 12.11
C CYS A 57 -18.77 -7.34 13.01
N SER A 58 -18.16 -8.52 13.12
CA SER A 58 -18.58 -9.58 14.05
C SER A 58 -18.41 -9.22 15.53
N LYS A 59 -17.79 -8.07 15.83
CA LYS A 59 -17.70 -7.50 17.18
C LYS A 59 -18.91 -6.63 17.55
N PHE A 60 -19.76 -6.31 16.58
CA PHE A 60 -21.03 -5.64 16.82
C PHE A 60 -22.12 -6.67 17.13
N SER A 61 -23.24 -6.23 17.72
CA SER A 61 -24.35 -7.17 17.94
C SER A 61 -24.92 -7.65 16.60
N ASP A 62 -25.44 -8.88 16.59
CA ASP A 62 -25.89 -9.62 15.39
C ASP A 62 -26.81 -8.79 14.46
N ASN A 63 -27.59 -7.85 15.02
CA ASN A 63 -28.49 -7.00 14.25
C ASN A 63 -27.79 -5.90 13.43
N TYR A 64 -26.51 -5.62 13.67
CA TYR A 64 -25.74 -4.59 12.99
C TYR A 64 -24.58 -5.14 12.16
N GLU A 65 -24.31 -6.44 12.18
CA GLU A 65 -23.17 -7.04 11.49
C GLU A 65 -23.24 -6.80 9.96
N ASP A 66 -24.38 -7.10 9.34
CA ASP A 66 -24.60 -6.91 7.89
C ASP A 66 -24.58 -5.42 7.48
N THR A 67 -25.11 -4.56 8.35
CA THR A 67 -25.12 -3.11 8.12
C THR A 67 -23.71 -2.54 8.25
N CYS A 68 -22.95 -2.97 9.25
CA CYS A 68 -21.53 -2.62 9.43
C CYS A 68 -20.72 -3.04 8.20
N TYR A 69 -20.90 -4.29 7.77
CA TYR A 69 -20.15 -4.85 6.65
C TYR A 69 -20.42 -4.07 5.36
N SER A 70 -21.69 -3.81 5.04
CA SER A 70 -22.06 -3.06 3.82
C SER A 70 -21.58 -1.62 3.82
N VAL A 71 -21.71 -0.91 4.95
CA VAL A 71 -21.28 0.49 5.10
C VAL A 71 -19.76 0.64 4.95
N ILE A 72 -18.97 -0.37 5.35
CA ILE A 72 -17.51 -0.30 5.27
C ILE A 72 -17.00 -0.86 3.93
N ASN A 73 -17.50 -2.02 3.49
CA ASN A 73 -16.95 -2.74 2.34
C ASN A 73 -17.20 -2.01 1.01
N VAL A 74 -18.39 -1.46 0.80
CA VAL A 74 -18.75 -0.79 -0.46
C VAL A 74 -17.86 0.43 -0.74
N PRO A 75 -17.74 1.44 0.14
CA PRO A 75 -16.88 2.59 -0.12
C PRO A 75 -15.41 2.21 -0.18
N LEU A 76 -14.95 1.25 0.63
CA LEU A 76 -13.56 0.80 0.63
C LEU A 76 -13.18 0.16 -0.72
N ARG A 77 -14.06 -0.68 -1.30
CA ARG A 77 -13.86 -1.24 -2.64
C ARG A 77 -13.79 -0.17 -3.72
N ILE A 78 -14.68 0.83 -3.69
CA ILE A 78 -14.69 1.90 -4.69
C ILE A 78 -13.40 2.74 -4.60
N GLN A 79 -13.03 3.18 -3.40
CA GLN A 79 -11.83 3.98 -3.18
C GLN A 79 -10.56 3.21 -3.57
N TYR A 80 -10.48 1.94 -3.19
CA TYR A 80 -9.35 1.11 -3.53
C TYR A 80 -9.27 0.83 -5.03
N ASN A 81 -10.40 0.58 -5.71
CA ASN A 81 -10.41 0.37 -7.15
C ASN A 81 -9.86 1.57 -7.93
N ILE A 82 -10.22 2.79 -7.51
CA ILE A 82 -9.70 4.03 -8.09
C ILE A 82 -8.20 4.13 -7.87
N LEU A 83 -7.74 3.93 -6.62
CA LEU A 83 -6.33 3.97 -6.27
C LEU A 83 -5.51 2.93 -7.04
N TRP A 84 -5.99 1.69 -7.08
CA TRP A 84 -5.35 0.58 -7.75
C TRP A 84 -5.26 0.84 -9.26
N THR A 85 -6.35 1.28 -9.90
CA THR A 85 -6.36 1.60 -11.34
C THR A 85 -5.37 2.69 -11.70
N LEU A 86 -5.20 3.70 -10.84
CA LEU A 86 -4.29 4.81 -11.08
C LEU A 86 -2.82 4.45 -10.84
N ILE A 87 -2.54 3.60 -9.85
CA ILE A 87 -1.17 3.37 -9.36
C ILE A 87 -0.58 2.04 -9.86
N SER A 88 -1.40 1.02 -10.12
CA SER A 88 -0.93 -0.31 -10.54
C SER A 88 -0.06 -0.31 -11.80
N PRO A 89 -0.26 0.55 -12.81
CA PRO A 89 0.64 0.60 -13.97
C PRO A 89 2.06 1.06 -13.63
N PHE A 90 2.22 1.77 -12.51
CA PHE A 90 3.50 2.31 -12.06
C PHE A 90 4.14 1.46 -10.95
N ARG A 91 3.58 0.29 -10.64
CA ARG A 91 3.98 -0.57 -9.51
C ARG A 91 5.49 -0.83 -9.45
N GLU A 92 6.11 -1.12 -10.59
CA GLU A 92 7.55 -1.38 -10.69
C GLU A 92 8.41 -0.13 -10.48
N LEU A 93 7.86 1.05 -10.77
CA LEU A 93 8.57 2.33 -10.61
C LEU A 93 8.55 2.84 -9.16
N ILE A 94 7.66 2.32 -8.30
CA ILE A 94 7.51 2.79 -6.91
C ILE A 94 8.78 2.53 -6.10
N CYS A 95 9.34 1.31 -6.23
CA CYS A 95 10.53 0.91 -5.49
C CYS A 95 11.83 1.12 -6.29
N MET A 96 11.74 1.44 -7.58
CA MET A 96 12.90 1.66 -8.45
C MET A 96 13.92 2.63 -7.84
N PRO A 97 13.56 3.80 -7.26
CA PRO A 97 14.54 4.72 -6.65
C PRO A 97 15.30 4.14 -5.45
N LEU A 98 14.72 3.16 -4.76
CA LEU A 98 15.32 2.51 -3.59
C LEU A 98 16.12 1.27 -3.99
N CYS A 99 15.81 0.66 -5.13
CA CYS A 99 16.41 -0.57 -5.63
C CYS A 99 17.46 -0.36 -6.74
N ILE A 100 17.88 0.89 -7.04
CA ILE A 100 18.81 1.21 -8.15
C ILE A 100 20.15 0.48 -8.04
N PHE A 101 20.59 0.16 -6.81
CA PHE A 101 21.89 -0.44 -6.54
C PHE A 101 21.87 -1.98 -6.46
N ASN A 102 20.72 -2.60 -6.74
CA ASN A 102 20.58 -4.06 -6.78
C ASN A 102 20.94 -4.62 -8.15
#